data_AF-A0A7Z9UWQ2-F1
#
_entry.id   AF-A0A7Z9UWQ2-F1
#
_cell.length_a   1.000
_cell.length_b   1.000
_cell.length_c   1.000
_cell.angle_alpha   90.00
_cell.angle_beta   90.00
_cell.angle_gamma   90.00
#
_symmetry.space_group_name_H-M   'P 1'
#
loop_
_entity.id
_entity.type
_entity.pdbx_description
1 polymer ?
#
loop_
_entity_poly.entity_id
_entity_poly.type
_entity_poly.pdbx_seq_one_letter_code
_entity_poly.pdbx_strand_id
1 'polypeptide(L)'
;MVISRTPFRISFFGGGTDYPSWYLKHGGAVLATTIDKYCYLTCRYLPPFFPHRFRIVWSKIETCQSVDEILHPAVRETLRYLGINSGLSIHHDGDLPARSGIGSSSAFTVGILHALYALQGQMISKLQLAQESIYIEQKVLKETVGSQDQTSASYGGLNQITFSQNGEITIQPLTLANERAQDLNDHLMLFYTGIERTAADIAQSYVPEIESKSRQLN
;
A
#
# COMPACT_ATOMS: atom_id res chain seq x y z
N MET A 1 -2.55 12.97 18.73
CA MET A 1 -1.60 11.99 18.17
C MET A 1 -2.43 10.86 17.60
N VAL A 2 -2.10 10.39 16.40
CA VAL A 2 -2.80 9.31 15.70
C VAL A 2 -1.79 8.19 15.47
N ILE A 3 -2.26 6.95 15.63
CA ILE A 3 -1.49 5.75 15.26
C ILE A 3 -2.34 4.99 14.26
N SER A 4 -1.81 4.74 13.06
CA SER A 4 -2.42 3.84 12.09
C SER A 4 -1.71 2.49 12.11
N ARG A 5 -2.49 1.42 12.01
CA ARG A 5 -2.01 0.06 11.83
C ARG A 5 -2.57 -0.49 10.52
N THR A 6 -1.70 -0.73 9.55
CA THR A 6 -2.06 -1.19 8.21
C THR A 6 -1.53 -2.59 7.99
N PRO A 7 -2.37 -3.58 7.64
CA PRO A 7 -1.91 -4.95 7.44
C PRO A 7 -1.11 -5.12 6.14
N PHE A 8 -0.16 -6.04 6.18
CA PHE A 8 0.46 -6.60 4.98
C PHE A 8 -0.42 -7.67 4.35
N ARG A 9 -0.09 -8.07 3.11
CA ARG A 9 -0.91 -8.98 2.32
C ARG A 9 -0.09 -10.06 1.61
N ILE A 10 -0.74 -11.20 1.41
CA ILE A 10 -0.31 -12.26 0.50
C ILE A 10 -1.36 -12.42 -0.61
N SER A 11 -0.89 -12.71 -1.82
CA SER A 11 -1.74 -12.96 -2.98
C SER A 11 -1.61 -14.41 -3.38
N PHE A 12 -2.73 -15.11 -3.49
CA PHE A 12 -2.77 -16.53 -3.88
C PHE A 12 -2.81 -16.69 -5.40
N PHE A 13 -3.63 -15.87 -6.07
CA PHE A 13 -3.87 -15.99 -7.50
C PHE A 13 -4.06 -14.63 -8.16
N GLY A 14 -3.77 -14.58 -9.46
CA GLY A 14 -4.09 -13.45 -10.34
C GLY A 14 -3.10 -12.28 -10.31
N GLY A 15 -2.02 -12.36 -9.53
CA GLY A 15 -0.99 -11.33 -9.48
C GLY A 15 -0.43 -11.04 -10.87
N GLY A 16 -0.36 -9.75 -11.24
CA GLY A 16 -0.02 -9.31 -12.58
C GLY A 16 -1.23 -8.86 -13.40
N THR A 17 -2.41 -9.45 -13.16
CA THR A 17 -3.65 -8.98 -13.82
C THR A 17 -4.15 -7.66 -13.23
N ASP A 18 -3.66 -7.27 -12.06
CA ASP A 18 -4.02 -6.04 -11.34
C ASP A 18 -3.27 -4.78 -11.83
N TYR A 19 -2.43 -4.90 -12.86
CA TYR A 19 -1.76 -3.76 -13.47
C TYR A 19 -2.69 -3.01 -14.42
N PRO A 20 -2.77 -1.67 -14.36
CA PRO A 20 -3.63 -0.89 -15.26
C PRO A 20 -3.38 -1.12 -16.75
N SER A 21 -2.12 -1.40 -17.13
CA SER A 21 -1.78 -1.76 -18.52
C SER A 21 -2.47 -3.03 -19.01
N TRP A 22 -2.85 -3.93 -18.09
CA TRP A 22 -3.54 -5.17 -18.36
C TRP A 22 -5.06 -5.05 -18.16
N TYR A 23 -5.51 -4.75 -16.93
CA TYR A 23 -6.95 -4.88 -16.62
C TYR A 23 -7.83 -3.87 -17.37
N LEU A 24 -7.30 -2.72 -17.77
CA LEU A 24 -8.06 -1.76 -18.59
C LEU A 24 -8.42 -2.32 -19.97
N LYS A 25 -7.71 -3.35 -20.44
CA LYS A 25 -7.95 -4.02 -21.73
C LYS A 25 -8.67 -5.36 -21.58
N HIS A 26 -8.33 -6.13 -20.56
CA HIS A 26 -8.78 -7.52 -20.42
C HIS A 26 -9.69 -7.76 -19.21
N GLY A 27 -9.74 -6.82 -18.27
CA GLY A 27 -10.16 -7.09 -16.90
C GLY A 27 -9.05 -7.82 -16.14
N GLY A 28 -9.21 -7.92 -14.83
CA GLY A 28 -8.30 -8.63 -13.95
C GLY A 28 -9.00 -9.09 -12.68
N ALA A 29 -8.43 -10.08 -12.02
CA ALA A 29 -8.94 -10.53 -10.73
C ALA A 29 -7.80 -11.09 -9.90
N VAL A 30 -7.81 -10.81 -8.61
CA VAL A 30 -6.87 -11.40 -7.64
C VAL A 30 -7.63 -12.01 -6.47
N LEU A 31 -7.09 -13.08 -5.92
CA LEU A 31 -7.50 -13.63 -4.64
C LEU A 31 -6.37 -13.37 -3.64
N ALA A 32 -6.61 -12.50 -2.67
CA ALA A 32 -5.59 -12.08 -1.72
C ALA A 32 -6.14 -12.02 -0.29
N THR A 33 -5.27 -12.23 0.69
CA THR A 33 -5.60 -12.04 2.10
C THR A 33 -4.56 -11.17 2.80
N THR A 34 -5.02 -10.38 3.75
CA THR A 34 -4.11 -9.76 4.72
C THR A 34 -3.64 -10.77 5.76
N ILE A 35 -2.46 -10.52 6.33
CA ILE A 35 -1.85 -11.36 7.37
C ILE A 35 -1.70 -10.61 8.70
N ASP A 36 -1.31 -11.32 9.75
CA ASP A 36 -1.09 -10.84 11.11
C ASP A 36 0.27 -10.11 11.26
N LYS A 37 0.66 -9.35 10.23
CA LYS A 37 1.88 -8.54 10.17
C LYS A 37 1.52 -7.17 9.62
N TYR A 38 2.09 -6.13 10.19
CA TYR A 38 1.60 -4.77 10.01
C TYR A 38 2.71 -3.74 9.78
N CYS A 39 2.30 -2.65 9.12
CA CYS A 39 2.96 -1.36 9.10
C CYS A 39 2.27 -0.44 10.12
N TYR A 40 3.06 0.19 10.97
CA TYR A 40 2.63 1.12 11.99
C TYR A 40 3.16 2.51 11.67
N LEU A 41 2.27 3.49 11.70
CA LEU A 41 2.65 4.89 11.57
C LEU A 41 2.11 5.69 12.73
N THR A 42 2.99 6.40 13.42
CA THR A 42 2.61 7.37 14.44
C THR A 42 2.73 8.77 13.86
N CYS A 43 1.62 9.51 13.84
CA CYS A 43 1.55 10.87 13.32
C CYS A 43 1.08 11.84 14.41
N ARG A 44 1.77 12.97 14.57
CA ARG A 44 1.36 14.05 15.47
C ARG A 44 1.79 15.41 14.95
N TYR A 45 1.05 16.44 15.31
CA TYR A 45 1.52 17.82 15.17
C TYR A 45 2.78 18.04 16.01
N LEU A 46 3.77 18.67 15.38
CA LEU A 46 5.00 19.08 16.03
C LEU A 46 4.79 20.49 16.63
N PRO A 47 5.05 20.68 17.94
CA PRO A 47 4.99 21.99 18.56
C PRO A 47 5.92 23.00 17.88
N PRO A 48 5.59 24.31 17.88
CA PRO A 48 6.36 25.33 17.17
C PRO A 48 7.71 25.67 17.82
N PHE A 49 8.07 25.02 18.94
CA PHE A 49 9.30 25.28 19.69
C PHE A 49 10.49 24.47 19.20
N PHE A 50 10.28 23.52 18.28
CA PHE A 50 11.37 22.71 17.71
C PHE A 50 12.05 23.46 16.56
N PRO A 51 13.37 23.25 16.34
CA PRO A 51 14.11 23.94 15.29
C PRO A 51 13.74 23.47 13.87
N HIS A 52 12.94 22.41 13.74
CA HIS A 52 12.43 21.86 12.47
C HIS A 52 10.91 21.82 12.51
N ARG A 53 10.27 21.83 11.35
CA ARG A 53 8.81 21.71 11.23
C ARG A 53 8.36 20.29 10.99
N PHE A 54 9.17 19.51 10.29
CA PHE A 54 8.87 18.11 9.99
C PHE A 54 9.96 17.20 10.55
N ARG A 55 9.54 16.09 11.16
CA ARG A 55 10.42 15.02 11.62
C ARG A 55 9.90 13.67 11.12
N ILE A 56 10.59 13.06 10.16
CA ILE A 56 10.17 11.80 9.54
C ILE A 56 11.21 10.75 9.92
N VAL A 57 10.77 9.71 10.64
CA VAL A 57 11.63 8.61 11.05
C VAL A 57 11.18 7.34 10.35
N TRP A 58 12.10 6.75 9.62
CA TRP A 58 11.99 5.50 8.90
C TRP A 58 13.38 4.85 8.90
N SER A 59 13.84 4.26 7.80
CA SER A 59 15.24 3.81 7.68
C SER A 59 16.27 4.94 7.89
N LYS A 60 15.81 6.19 7.87
CA LYS A 60 16.58 7.41 8.16
C LYS A 60 15.77 8.33 9.07
N ILE A 61 16.45 9.29 9.69
CA ILE A 61 15.82 10.39 10.41
C ILE A 61 15.96 11.65 9.54
N GLU A 62 14.84 12.21 9.14
CA GLU A 62 14.76 13.46 8.40
C GLU A 62 14.21 14.56 9.30
N THR A 63 14.86 15.73 9.27
CA THR A 63 14.39 16.95 9.94
C THR A 63 14.35 18.08 8.91
N CYS A 64 13.16 18.56 8.58
CA CYS A 64 12.92 19.46 7.45
C CYS A 64 12.13 20.71 7.89
N GLN A 65 12.30 21.82 7.16
CA GLN A 65 11.49 23.05 7.34
C GLN A 65 10.26 23.08 6.45
N SER A 66 10.35 22.49 5.26
CA SER A 66 9.29 22.47 4.27
C SER A 66 8.97 21.04 3.83
N VAL A 67 7.79 20.85 3.23
CA VAL A 67 7.40 19.56 2.65
C VAL A 67 8.34 19.20 1.48
N ASP A 68 8.82 20.19 0.73
CA ASP A 68 9.74 20.00 -0.41
C ASP A 68 11.09 19.37 -0.02
N GLU A 69 11.55 19.60 1.21
CA GLU A 69 12.81 19.05 1.74
C GLU A 69 12.70 17.59 2.18
N ILE A 70 11.48 17.04 2.26
CA ILE A 70 11.26 15.64 2.69
C ILE A 70 11.79 14.71 1.59
N LEU A 71 12.73 13.85 1.96
CA LEU A 71 13.34 12.87 1.07
C LEU A 71 12.42 11.68 0.84
N HIS A 72 11.69 11.24 1.88
CA HIS A 72 10.76 10.12 1.74
C HIS A 72 9.63 10.47 0.76
N PRO A 73 9.57 9.82 -0.42
CA PRO A 73 8.71 10.25 -1.52
C PRO A 73 7.23 10.12 -1.18
N ALA A 74 6.79 8.98 -0.65
CA ALA A 74 5.38 8.79 -0.26
C ALA A 74 4.92 9.81 0.78
N VAL A 75 5.70 10.06 1.84
CA VAL A 75 5.37 11.09 2.84
C VAL A 75 5.23 12.47 2.20
N ARG A 76 6.22 12.88 1.39
CA ARG A 76 6.21 14.19 0.72
C ARG A 76 4.96 14.36 -0.14
N GLU A 77 4.70 13.39 -1.03
CA GLU A 77 3.60 13.50 -1.98
C GLU A 77 2.23 13.37 -1.31
N THR A 78 2.08 12.54 -0.27
CA THR A 78 0.83 12.48 0.49
C THR A 78 0.55 13.79 1.24
N LEU A 79 1.57 14.43 1.84
CA LEU A 79 1.40 15.73 2.50
C LEU A 79 0.99 16.81 1.51
N ARG A 80 1.59 16.83 0.31
CA ARG A 80 1.19 17.75 -0.77
C ARG A 80 -0.24 17.49 -1.23
N TYR A 81 -0.58 16.22 -1.45
CA TYR A 81 -1.90 15.80 -1.92
C TYR A 81 -3.00 16.29 -0.96
N LEU A 82 -2.78 16.18 0.36
CA LEU A 82 -3.71 16.65 1.38
C LEU A 82 -3.57 18.15 1.74
N GLY A 83 -2.65 18.88 1.10
CA GLY A 83 -2.41 20.30 1.39
C GLY A 83 -1.89 20.58 2.81
N ILE A 84 -1.26 19.61 3.46
CA ILE A 84 -0.82 19.75 4.86
C ILE A 84 0.52 20.49 4.92
N ASN A 85 0.46 21.69 5.49
CA ASN A 85 1.64 22.54 5.72
C ASN A 85 2.02 22.66 7.21
N SER A 86 1.18 22.17 8.12
CA SER A 86 1.46 22.17 9.56
C SER A 86 2.67 21.28 9.87
N GLY A 87 3.46 21.66 10.89
CA GLY A 87 4.59 20.84 11.31
C GLY A 87 4.14 19.48 11.87
N LEU A 88 4.80 18.40 11.45
CA LEU A 88 4.44 17.02 11.80
C LEU A 88 5.65 16.20 12.24
N SER A 89 5.43 15.30 13.19
CA SER A 89 6.33 14.17 13.44
C SER A 89 5.65 12.89 12.98
N ILE A 90 6.31 12.16 12.10
CA ILE A 90 5.88 10.88 11.53
C ILE A 90 6.94 9.82 11.87
N HIS A 91 6.52 8.72 12.48
CA HIS A 91 7.38 7.59 12.80
C HIS A 91 6.83 6.33 12.15
N HIS A 92 7.68 5.58 11.46
CA HIS A 92 7.35 4.32 10.79
C HIS A 92 8.03 3.14 11.47
N ASP A 93 7.23 2.14 11.82
CA ASP A 93 7.68 0.85 12.34
C ASP A 93 6.95 -0.25 11.57
N GLY A 94 7.62 -1.34 11.20
CA GLY A 94 7.01 -2.44 10.46
C GLY A 94 7.47 -3.78 10.99
N ASP A 95 6.55 -4.75 11.03
CA ASP A 95 6.85 -6.12 11.50
C ASP A 95 7.79 -6.89 10.57
N LEU A 96 7.94 -6.41 9.33
CA LEU A 96 8.74 -7.03 8.28
C LEU A 96 9.56 -5.96 7.55
N PRO A 97 10.77 -6.31 7.07
CA PRO A 97 11.61 -5.37 6.34
C PRO A 97 10.94 -4.92 5.04
N ALA A 98 11.36 -3.76 4.54
CA ALA A 98 10.94 -3.27 3.23
C ALA A 98 11.30 -4.28 2.14
N ARG A 99 10.57 -4.23 1.00
CA ARG A 99 10.86 -5.03 -0.21
C ARG A 99 10.79 -6.56 -0.01
N SER A 100 9.97 -7.01 0.94
CA SER A 100 9.70 -8.41 1.26
C SER A 100 8.64 -9.08 0.36
N GLY A 101 8.15 -8.42 -0.69
CA GLY A 101 7.15 -8.96 -1.61
C GLY A 101 5.71 -9.02 -1.06
N ILE A 102 5.48 -8.48 0.13
CA ILE A 102 4.20 -8.53 0.88
C ILE A 102 3.40 -7.21 0.82
N GLY A 103 3.74 -6.32 -0.11
CA GLY A 103 3.05 -5.03 -0.30
C GLY A 103 3.37 -3.98 0.76
N SER A 104 4.59 -3.99 1.31
CA SER A 104 4.99 -3.09 2.41
C SER A 104 4.98 -1.61 2.03
N SER A 105 5.37 -1.25 0.79
CA SER A 105 5.35 0.14 0.33
C SER A 105 3.90 0.67 0.23
N SER A 106 3.03 -0.08 -0.42
CA SER A 106 1.61 0.28 -0.54
C SER A 106 0.88 0.29 0.80
N ALA A 107 1.22 -0.62 1.72
CA ALA A 107 0.71 -0.58 3.09
C ALA A 107 1.16 0.68 3.85
N PHE A 108 2.40 1.15 3.61
CA PHE A 108 2.87 2.43 4.13
C PHE A 108 2.03 3.59 3.57
N THR A 109 1.84 3.67 2.25
CA THR A 109 1.06 4.74 1.61
C THR A 109 -0.37 4.79 2.13
N VAL A 110 -1.04 3.63 2.25
CA VAL A 110 -2.36 3.50 2.86
C VAL A 110 -2.35 3.96 4.32
N GLY A 111 -1.34 3.55 5.09
CA GLY A 111 -1.21 3.92 6.50
C GLY A 111 -1.02 5.42 6.71
N ILE A 112 -0.14 6.07 5.94
CA ILE A 112 0.15 7.49 6.10
C ILE A 112 -1.06 8.33 5.69
N LEU A 113 -1.72 7.96 4.59
CA LEU A 113 -2.93 8.63 4.13
C LEU A 113 -4.04 8.53 5.19
N HIS A 114 -4.29 7.33 5.72
CA HIS A 114 -5.27 7.10 6.78
C HIS A 114 -4.95 7.87 8.06
N ALA A 115 -3.68 7.86 8.50
CA ALA A 115 -3.25 8.59 9.68
C ALA A 115 -3.42 10.11 9.54
N LEU A 116 -3.15 10.66 8.36
CA LEU A 116 -3.26 12.10 8.09
C LEU A 116 -4.72 12.55 8.02
N TYR A 117 -5.61 11.78 7.38
CA TYR A 117 -7.06 12.04 7.44
C TYR A 117 -7.58 12.06 8.87
N ALA A 118 -7.23 11.03 9.65
CA ALA A 118 -7.62 10.97 11.06
C ALA A 118 -7.02 12.13 11.88
N LEU A 119 -5.80 12.58 11.56
CA LEU A 119 -5.17 13.73 12.22
C LEU A 119 -5.91 15.05 11.90
N GLN A 120 -6.49 15.18 10.71
CA GLN A 120 -7.37 16.29 10.31
C GLN A 120 -8.81 16.14 10.84
N GLY A 121 -9.12 15.07 11.58
CA GLY A 121 -10.47 14.80 12.09
C GLY A 121 -11.45 14.32 11.03
N GLN A 122 -10.94 13.78 9.91
CA GLN A 122 -11.75 13.30 8.78
C GLN A 122 -11.80 11.77 8.76
N MET A 123 -12.99 11.23 8.49
CA MET A 123 -13.21 9.80 8.29
C MET A 123 -13.18 9.51 6.79
N ILE A 124 -12.24 8.65 6.37
CA ILE A 124 -12.12 8.20 4.98
C ILE A 124 -12.73 6.81 4.80
N SER A 125 -13.41 6.58 3.67
CA SER A 125 -13.91 5.25 3.32
C SER A 125 -12.78 4.33 2.85
N LYS A 126 -12.92 3.01 3.01
CA LYS A 126 -11.93 2.03 2.53
C LYS A 126 -11.68 2.13 1.02
N LEU A 127 -12.75 2.36 0.24
CA LEU A 127 -12.65 2.51 -1.22
C LEU A 127 -11.83 3.75 -1.59
N GLN A 128 -12.16 4.89 -0.97
CA GLN A 128 -11.46 6.14 -1.21
C GLN A 128 -9.99 6.03 -0.78
N LEU A 129 -9.71 5.41 0.37
CA LEU A 129 -8.36 5.18 0.85
C LEU A 129 -7.53 4.35 -0.14
N ALA A 130 -8.12 3.29 -0.71
CA ALA A 130 -7.49 2.47 -1.74
C ALA A 130 -7.24 3.28 -3.02
N GLN A 131 -8.26 3.97 -3.54
CA GLN A 131 -8.19 4.74 -4.79
C GLN A 131 -7.16 5.88 -4.71
N GLU A 132 -7.14 6.63 -3.61
CA GLU A 132 -6.20 7.73 -3.41
C GLU A 132 -4.76 7.22 -3.23
N SER A 133 -4.59 6.09 -2.52
CA SER A 133 -3.26 5.45 -2.40
C SER A 133 -2.74 4.96 -3.75
N ILE A 134 -3.61 4.34 -4.57
CA ILE A 134 -3.29 3.92 -5.95
C ILE A 134 -2.91 5.14 -6.80
N TYR A 135 -3.67 6.23 -6.68
CA TYR A 135 -3.39 7.47 -7.40
C TYR A 135 -2.03 8.06 -7.01
N ILE A 136 -1.72 8.13 -5.72
CA ILE A 136 -0.43 8.63 -5.22
C ILE A 136 0.72 7.80 -5.81
N GLU A 137 0.65 6.47 -5.74
CA GLU A 137 1.75 5.62 -6.24
C GLU A 137 1.87 5.63 -7.77
N GLN A 138 0.76 5.45 -8.49
CA GLN A 138 0.79 5.30 -9.95
C GLN A 138 0.87 6.63 -10.71
N LYS A 139 0.24 7.70 -10.22
CA LYS A 139 0.14 8.98 -10.94
C LYS A 139 1.09 10.05 -10.41
N VAL A 140 1.23 10.15 -9.10
CA VAL A 140 2.09 11.18 -8.47
C VAL A 140 3.53 10.70 -8.41
N LEU A 141 3.77 9.53 -7.82
CA LEU A 141 5.11 8.93 -7.72
C LEU A 141 5.57 8.26 -9.01
N LYS A 142 4.63 7.96 -9.93
CA LYS A 142 4.88 7.28 -11.22
C LYS A 142 5.55 5.91 -11.05
N GLU A 143 5.27 5.24 -9.95
CA GLU A 143 5.79 3.90 -9.70
C GLU A 143 5.05 2.89 -10.59
N THR A 144 5.79 1.90 -11.08
CA THR A 144 5.21 0.80 -11.87
C THR A 144 4.67 -0.27 -10.92
N VAL A 145 3.49 0.00 -10.36
CA VAL A 145 2.80 -0.87 -9.39
C VAL A 145 1.39 -1.22 -9.87
N GLY A 146 0.90 -2.37 -9.44
CA GLY A 146 -0.49 -2.77 -9.63
C GLY A 146 -1.44 -2.07 -8.67
N SER A 147 -2.66 -2.59 -8.57
CA SER A 147 -3.75 -2.04 -7.75
C SER A 147 -4.21 -2.99 -6.62
N GLN A 148 -3.59 -4.17 -6.47
CA GLN A 148 -4.02 -5.14 -5.45
C GLN A 148 -3.53 -4.80 -4.04
N ASP A 149 -2.35 -4.20 -3.90
CA ASP A 149 -1.67 -4.04 -2.62
C ASP A 149 -2.38 -3.00 -1.75
N GLN A 150 -2.64 -1.83 -2.33
CA GLN A 150 -3.34 -0.71 -1.70
C GLN A 150 -4.78 -1.12 -1.36
N THR A 151 -5.44 -1.84 -2.26
CA THR A 151 -6.80 -2.36 -2.05
C THR A 151 -6.82 -3.34 -0.88
N SER A 152 -5.92 -4.32 -0.86
CA SER A 152 -5.83 -5.31 0.23
C SER A 152 -5.54 -4.66 1.57
N ALA A 153 -4.57 -3.75 1.62
CA ALA A 153 -4.18 -3.01 2.82
C ALA A 153 -5.31 -2.12 3.37
N SER A 154 -6.14 -1.54 2.49
CA SER A 154 -7.26 -0.67 2.89
C SER A 154 -8.47 -1.46 3.38
N TYR A 155 -8.75 -2.63 2.77
CA TYR A 155 -9.94 -3.41 3.08
C TYR A 155 -9.74 -4.39 4.24
N GLY A 156 -8.59 -5.08 4.28
CA GLY A 156 -8.35 -6.19 5.19
C GLY A 156 -9.12 -7.46 4.83
N GLY A 157 -8.68 -8.59 5.37
CA GLY A 157 -9.30 -9.91 5.21
C GLY A 157 -8.97 -10.61 3.90
N LEU A 158 -9.63 -11.74 3.66
CA LEU A 158 -9.58 -12.52 2.43
C LEU A 158 -10.62 -11.98 1.44
N ASN A 159 -10.16 -11.53 0.27
CA ASN A 159 -11.00 -10.91 -0.73
C ASN A 159 -10.68 -11.42 -2.13
N GLN A 160 -11.72 -11.57 -2.93
CA GLN A 160 -11.61 -11.55 -4.39
C GLN A 160 -11.76 -10.09 -4.82
N ILE A 161 -10.74 -9.58 -5.49
CA ILE A 161 -10.72 -8.20 -5.98
C ILE A 161 -10.76 -8.27 -7.51
N THR A 162 -11.77 -7.66 -8.11
CA THR A 162 -11.95 -7.60 -9.55
C THR A 162 -11.61 -6.21 -10.05
N PHE A 163 -10.80 -6.14 -11.10
CA PHE A 163 -10.40 -4.91 -11.79
C PHE A 163 -11.09 -4.88 -13.15
N SER A 164 -12.03 -3.95 -13.32
CA SER A 164 -12.83 -3.82 -14.54
C SER A 164 -12.11 -3.00 -15.60
N GLN A 165 -12.46 -3.22 -16.87
CA GLN A 165 -11.88 -2.50 -18.01
C GLN A 165 -12.13 -0.98 -17.98
N ASN A 166 -13.20 -0.55 -17.30
CA ASN A 166 -13.53 0.86 -17.09
C ASN A 166 -12.72 1.52 -15.94
N GLY A 167 -11.85 0.77 -15.25
CA GLY A 167 -11.10 1.28 -14.09
C GLY A 167 -11.74 1.02 -12.73
N GLU A 168 -12.95 0.46 -12.69
CA GLU A 168 -13.65 0.15 -11.44
C GLU A 168 -12.98 -1.02 -10.70
N ILE A 169 -12.88 -0.91 -9.38
CA ILE A 169 -12.34 -1.95 -8.51
C ILE A 169 -13.46 -2.43 -7.59
N THR A 170 -13.83 -3.69 -7.74
CA THR A 170 -14.88 -4.33 -6.94
C THR A 170 -14.26 -5.30 -5.96
N ILE A 171 -14.63 -5.18 -4.69
CA ILE A 171 -14.11 -6.03 -3.61
C ILE A 171 -15.25 -6.94 -3.14
N GLN A 172 -15.04 -8.25 -3.25
CA GLN A 172 -15.92 -9.26 -2.72
C GLN A 172 -15.20 -9.99 -1.57
N PRO A 173 -15.56 -9.71 -0.30
CA PRO A 173 -15.05 -10.45 0.84
C PRO A 173 -15.47 -11.93 0.76
N LEU A 174 -14.52 -12.85 0.99
CA LEU A 174 -14.83 -14.27 1.08
C LEU A 174 -15.10 -14.65 2.53
N THR A 175 -16.35 -14.96 2.82
CA THR A 175 -16.74 -15.53 4.12
C THR A 175 -16.46 -17.02 4.12
N LEU A 176 -15.46 -17.44 4.89
CA LEU A 176 -15.14 -18.85 5.11
C LEU A 176 -15.73 -19.33 6.44
N ALA A 177 -16.13 -20.60 6.49
CA ALA A 177 -16.34 -21.27 7.77
C ALA A 177 -15.01 -21.33 8.54
N ASN A 178 -15.05 -21.21 9.88
CA ASN A 178 -13.84 -21.22 10.71
C ASN A 178 -12.98 -22.47 10.49
N GLU A 179 -13.62 -23.64 10.33
CA GLU A 179 -12.97 -24.91 10.03
C GLU A 179 -12.14 -24.84 8.74
N ARG A 180 -12.70 -24.21 7.69
CA ARG A 180 -12.02 -24.04 6.40
C ARG A 180 -10.87 -23.05 6.46
N ALA A 181 -11.02 -21.99 7.25
CA ALA A 181 -9.95 -21.03 7.46
C ALA A 181 -8.79 -21.66 8.26
N GLN A 182 -9.09 -22.49 9.27
CA GLN A 182 -8.08 -23.23 10.03
C GLN A 182 -7.37 -24.25 9.14
N ASP A 183 -8.12 -25.05 8.39
CA ASP A 183 -7.58 -26.01 7.42
C ASP A 183 -6.62 -25.33 6.43
N LEU A 184 -6.99 -24.16 5.89
CA LEU A 184 -6.08 -23.40 5.02
C LEU A 184 -4.80 -22.97 5.74
N ASN A 185 -4.90 -22.44 6.96
CA ASN A 185 -3.74 -21.98 7.73
C ASN A 185 -2.80 -23.13 8.11
N ASP A 186 -3.33 -24.30 8.47
CA ASP A 186 -2.56 -25.48 8.86
C ASP A 186 -1.74 -26.06 7.68
N HIS A 187 -2.09 -25.69 6.44
CA HIS A 187 -1.43 -26.13 5.21
C HIS A 187 -0.62 -25.02 4.51
N LEU A 188 -0.40 -23.87 5.16
CA LEU A 188 0.40 -22.77 4.63
C LEU A 188 1.69 -22.58 5.43
N MET A 189 2.79 -22.35 4.72
CA MET A 189 4.08 -21.96 5.31
C MET A 189 4.61 -20.71 4.61
N LEU A 190 5.13 -19.78 5.40
CA LEU A 190 5.76 -18.55 4.91
C LEU A 190 7.27 -18.62 5.15
N PHE A 191 8.04 -18.39 4.09
CA PHE A 191 9.50 -18.39 4.15
C PHE A 191 10.04 -17.02 3.76
N TYR A 192 10.77 -16.37 4.66
CA TYR A 192 11.52 -15.17 4.34
C TYR A 192 12.90 -15.57 3.79
N THR A 193 13.13 -15.28 2.52
CA THR A 193 14.34 -15.70 1.80
C THR A 193 15.54 -14.77 2.01
N GLY A 194 15.34 -13.59 2.61
CA GLY A 194 16.38 -12.56 2.74
C GLY A 194 16.76 -11.89 1.41
N ILE A 195 16.15 -12.28 0.29
CA ILE A 195 16.46 -11.70 -1.02
C ILE A 195 15.64 -10.42 -1.18
N GLU A 196 16.32 -9.28 -1.13
CA GLU A 196 15.71 -8.00 -1.44
C GLU A 196 15.70 -7.77 -2.95
N ARG A 197 14.51 -7.63 -3.55
CA ARG A 197 14.35 -7.14 -4.92
C ARG A 197 13.35 -6.01 -4.92
N THR A 198 13.63 -4.95 -5.66
CA THR A 198 12.64 -3.89 -5.89
C THR A 198 11.57 -4.43 -6.84
N ALA A 199 10.35 -4.62 -6.35
CA ALA A 199 9.24 -5.09 -7.18
C ALA A 199 8.98 -4.16 -8.37
N ALA A 200 9.16 -2.85 -8.19
CA ALA A 200 9.03 -1.86 -9.26
C ALA A 200 10.04 -2.08 -10.40
N ASP A 201 11.30 -2.41 -10.09
CA ASP A 201 12.33 -2.64 -11.12
C ASP A 201 12.02 -3.90 -11.94
N ILE A 202 11.55 -4.96 -11.28
CA ILE A 202 11.09 -6.18 -11.98
C ILE A 202 9.84 -5.87 -12.80
N ALA A 203 8.87 -5.15 -12.24
CA ALA A 203 7.65 -4.76 -12.93
C ALA A 203 7.97 -3.93 -14.19
N GLN A 204 8.89 -2.98 -14.11
CA GLN A 204 9.34 -2.22 -15.26
C GLN A 204 9.92 -3.09 -16.38
N SER A 205 10.51 -4.24 -16.05
CA SER A 205 11.08 -5.13 -17.06
C SER A 205 10.03 -5.95 -17.83
N TYR A 206 8.82 -6.15 -17.29
CA TYR A 206 7.80 -7.00 -17.95
C TYR A 206 6.45 -6.33 -18.18
N VAL A 207 6.11 -5.26 -17.46
CA VAL A 207 4.84 -4.53 -17.62
C VAL A 207 4.71 -3.90 -19.02
N PRO A 208 5.77 -3.34 -19.64
CA PRO A 208 5.69 -2.87 -21.02
C PRO A 208 5.37 -3.99 -22.03
N GLU A 209 5.81 -5.21 -21.73
CA GLU A 209 5.60 -6.41 -22.56
C GLU A 209 4.47 -7.30 -22.04
N ILE A 210 3.60 -6.80 -21.15
CA ILE A 210 2.62 -7.64 -20.45
C ILE A 210 1.64 -8.31 -21.43
N GLU A 211 1.37 -7.69 -22.58
CA GLU A 211 0.59 -8.27 -23.67
C GLU A 211 1.24 -9.51 -24.28
N SER A 212 2.58 -9.56 -24.35
CA SER A 212 3.31 -10.73 -24.87
C SER A 212 3.16 -11.96 -23.96
N LYS A 213 2.81 -11.74 -22.68
CA LYS A 213 2.53 -12.78 -21.69
C LYS A 213 1.05 -13.14 -21.57
N SER A 214 0.22 -12.74 -22.53
CA SER A 214 -1.23 -12.95 -22.49
C SER A 214 -1.66 -14.41 -22.28
N ARG A 215 -0.91 -15.39 -22.79
CA ARG A 215 -1.19 -16.83 -22.55
C ARG A 215 -1.04 -17.28 -21.09
N GLN A 216 -0.30 -16.53 -20.26
CA GLN A 216 -0.03 -16.88 -18.86
C GLN A 216 -1.02 -16.19 -17.91
N LEU A 217 -1.76 -15.20 -18.41
CA LEU A 217 -2.68 -14.35 -17.65
C LEU A 217 -4.16 -14.56 -18.03
N ASN A 218 -4.43 -15.38 -19.06
CA ASN A 218 -5.75 -15.81 -19.49
C ASN A 218 -6.08 -17.22 -19.00
#